data_AF-A0A9N8RX86-F1
#
_entry.id   AF-A0A9N8RX86-F1
#
_cell.length_a   1.000
_cell.length_b   1.000
_cell.length_c   1.000
_cell.angle_alpha   90.00
_cell.angle_beta   90.00
_cell.angle_gamma   90.00
#
_symmetry.space_group_name_H-M   'P 1'
#
loop_
_entity.id
_entity.type
_entity.pdbx_description
1 polymer ?
#
loop_
_entity_poly.entity_id
_entity_poly.type
_entity_poly.pdbx_seq_one_letter_code
_entity_poly.pdbx_strand_id
1 'polypeptide(L)'
;MSETNSASAPMTTKERDTLREAVRLRARVAKADIDKRAAMLRAETEAQLSARYKADDDRWAKLVDHAARVGREADAELLRICKAEGIPLENRPSFRSGFVDRGDYSLPARRAELRKLAASKIDLAVKDAKLSVERWQAQTQTELLAGLLGTDDAKAFLAALPSPEALLPGMTAKQIDGLLESNSSVLRLVMNDSTGTDDE
;
A
#
# COMPACT_ATOMS: atom_id res chain seq x y z
N MET A 1 -1.46 24.72 59.35
CA MET A 1 -1.33 23.39 58.70
C MET A 1 -0.76 23.68 57.32
N SER A 2 0.56 23.53 57.19
CA SER A 2 1.30 23.97 56.01
C SER A 2 1.23 22.93 54.91
N GLU A 3 0.75 23.34 53.73
CA GLU A 3 0.84 22.59 52.49
C GLU A 3 2.30 22.48 52.06
N THR A 4 2.84 21.27 52.04
CA THR A 4 4.12 20.98 51.40
C THR A 4 3.92 21.01 49.89
N ASN A 5 4.16 22.18 49.30
CA ASN A 5 4.30 22.36 47.87
C ASN A 5 5.57 21.62 47.42
N SER A 6 5.42 20.35 47.02
CA SER A 6 6.50 19.52 46.50
C SER A 6 6.83 20.03 45.09
N ALA A 7 7.59 21.12 45.02
CA ALA A 7 8.19 21.59 43.78
C ALA A 7 9.10 20.48 43.25
N SER A 8 8.63 19.77 42.21
CA SER A 8 9.41 18.78 41.49
C SER A 8 10.74 19.40 41.08
N ALA A 9 11.85 18.86 41.58
CA ALA A 9 13.18 19.32 41.20
C ALA A 9 13.33 19.32 39.67
N PRO A 10 13.99 20.33 39.09
CA PRO A 10 14.16 20.42 37.64
C PRO A 10 14.97 19.22 37.14
N MET A 11 14.48 18.59 36.06
CA MET A 11 15.08 17.40 35.45
C MET A 11 16.55 17.64 35.08
N THR A 12 17.44 16.75 35.52
CA THR A 12 18.88 16.88 35.27
C THR A 12 19.20 16.60 33.79
N THR A 13 20.36 17.07 33.33
CA THR A 13 20.85 16.78 31.97
C THR A 13 20.99 15.26 31.73
N LYS A 14 21.50 14.52 32.72
CA LYS A 14 21.70 13.07 32.62
C LYS A 14 20.38 12.29 32.50
N GLU A 15 19.36 12.68 33.25
CA GLU A 15 18.02 12.09 33.14
C GLU A 15 17.40 12.35 31.77
N ARG A 16 17.54 13.56 31.22
CA ARG A 16 17.09 13.89 29.85
C ARG A 16 17.81 13.10 28.78
N ASP A 17 19.13 12.99 28.85
CA ASP A 17 19.89 12.20 27.87
C ASP A 17 19.46 10.74 27.91
N THR A 18 19.25 10.19 29.10
CA THR A 18 18.69 8.85 29.29
C THR A 18 17.28 8.73 28.69
N LEU A 19 16.42 9.74 28.86
CA LEU A 19 15.08 9.78 28.26
C LEU A 19 15.14 9.88 26.73
N ARG A 20 16.06 10.66 26.15
CA ARG A 20 16.24 10.75 24.70
C ARG A 20 16.64 9.40 24.11
N GLU A 21 17.54 8.69 24.78
CA GLU A 21 17.90 7.31 24.39
C GLU A 21 16.72 6.35 24.51
N ALA A 22 15.96 6.42 25.61
CA ALA A 22 14.76 5.61 25.77
C ALA A 22 13.72 5.89 24.68
N VAL A 23 13.51 7.15 24.29
CA VAL A 23 12.60 7.55 23.20
C VAL A 23 13.08 6.97 21.86
N ARG A 24 14.37 7.06 21.55
CA ARG A 24 14.96 6.45 20.33
C ARG A 24 14.77 4.94 20.30
N LEU A 25 15.02 4.26 21.42
CA LEU A 25 14.83 2.82 21.54
C LEU A 25 13.37 2.43 21.34
N ARG A 26 12.43 3.13 21.98
CA ARG A 26 10.99 2.88 21.83
C ARG A 26 10.52 3.09 20.40
N ALA A 27 10.97 4.15 19.74
CA ALA A 27 10.63 4.39 18.33
C ALA A 27 11.17 3.28 17.42
N ARG A 28 12.39 2.78 17.67
CA ARG A 28 12.96 1.65 16.93
C ARG A 28 12.13 0.37 17.12
N VAL A 29 11.76 0.05 18.36
CA VAL A 29 10.93 -1.12 18.68
C VAL A 29 9.56 -1.00 18.01
N ALA A 30 8.89 0.15 18.13
CA ALA A 30 7.58 0.38 17.53
C ALA A 30 7.61 0.20 16.00
N LYS A 31 8.66 0.68 15.31
CA LYS A 31 8.83 0.47 13.86
C LYS A 31 9.00 -1.02 13.51
N ALA A 32 9.74 -1.77 14.31
CA ALA A 32 9.91 -3.21 14.12
C ALA A 32 8.59 -3.97 14.36
N ASP A 33 7.81 -3.56 15.36
CA ASP A 33 6.49 -4.13 15.64
C ASP A 33 5.49 -3.85 14.51
N ILE A 34 5.54 -2.67 13.89
CA ILE A 34 4.76 -2.34 12.69
C ILE A 34 5.11 -3.31 11.55
N ASP A 35 6.39 -3.57 11.29
CA ASP A 35 6.81 -4.51 10.24
C ASP A 35 6.36 -5.94 10.52
N LYS A 36 6.47 -6.38 11.78
CA LYS A 36 5.95 -7.68 12.21
C LYS A 36 4.44 -7.78 12.00
N ARG A 37 3.67 -6.77 12.39
CA ARG A 37 2.21 -6.77 12.19
C ARG A 37 1.85 -6.76 10.71
N ALA A 38 2.59 -6.03 9.88
CA ALA A 38 2.40 -6.04 8.43
C ALA A 38 2.63 -7.43 7.82
N ALA A 39 3.66 -8.16 8.27
CA ALA A 39 3.88 -9.55 7.86
C ALA A 39 2.71 -10.46 8.26
N MET A 40 2.20 -10.31 9.49
CA MET A 40 1.01 -11.06 9.96
C MET A 40 -0.22 -10.75 9.12
N LEU A 41 -0.50 -9.48 8.83
CA LEU A 41 -1.64 -9.07 8.00
C LEU A 41 -1.55 -9.63 6.57
N ARG A 42 -0.35 -9.70 5.99
CA ARG A 42 -0.14 -10.34 4.69
C ARG A 42 -0.46 -11.84 4.75
N ALA A 43 0.02 -12.53 5.79
CA ALA A 43 -0.29 -13.95 5.99
C ALA A 43 -1.78 -14.22 6.22
N GLU A 44 -2.44 -13.39 7.04
CA GLU A 44 -3.90 -13.44 7.27
C GLU A 44 -4.68 -13.23 5.96
N THR A 45 -4.23 -12.28 5.13
CA THR A 45 -4.82 -12.05 3.80
C THR A 45 -4.73 -13.29 2.92
N GLU A 46 -3.55 -13.93 2.84
CA GLU A 46 -3.39 -15.17 2.07
C GLU A 46 -4.27 -16.30 2.59
N ALA A 47 -4.37 -16.45 3.91
CA ALA A 47 -5.23 -17.46 4.52
C ALA A 47 -6.72 -17.22 4.17
N GLN A 48 -7.18 -15.97 4.23
CA GLN A 48 -8.55 -15.60 3.87
C GLN A 48 -8.84 -15.82 2.38
N LEU A 49 -7.92 -15.41 1.49
CA LEU A 49 -8.04 -15.67 0.06
C LEU A 49 -8.09 -17.18 -0.21
N SER A 50 -7.18 -17.95 0.39
CA SER A 50 -7.15 -19.41 0.22
C SER A 50 -8.45 -20.06 0.68
N ALA A 51 -8.95 -19.72 1.88
CA ALA A 51 -10.16 -20.29 2.44
C ALA A 51 -11.40 -19.99 1.58
N ARG A 52 -11.56 -18.74 1.16
CA ARG A 52 -12.69 -18.30 0.33
C ARG A 52 -12.69 -19.02 -1.02
N TYR A 53 -11.56 -18.97 -1.73
CA TYR A 53 -11.50 -19.49 -3.08
C TYR A 53 -11.46 -21.01 -3.14
N LYS A 54 -10.95 -21.70 -2.11
CA LYS A 54 -11.05 -23.18 -2.04
C LYS A 54 -12.50 -23.65 -2.03
N ALA A 55 -13.36 -23.00 -1.25
CA ALA A 55 -14.78 -23.37 -1.17
C ALA A 55 -15.53 -23.12 -2.49
N ASP A 56 -15.16 -22.05 -3.20
CA ASP A 56 -15.71 -21.71 -4.50
C ASP A 56 -15.25 -22.69 -5.60
N ASP A 57 -13.95 -23.04 -5.63
CA ASP A 57 -13.37 -24.00 -6.57
C ASP A 57 -14.11 -25.35 -6.53
N ASP A 58 -14.36 -25.90 -5.33
CA ASP A 58 -15.05 -27.19 -5.16
C ASP A 58 -16.52 -27.13 -5.62
N ARG A 59 -17.20 -26.00 -5.43
CA ARG A 59 -18.60 -25.82 -5.85
C ARG A 59 -18.71 -25.68 -7.37
N TRP A 60 -17.79 -24.96 -7.98
CA TRP A 60 -17.81 -24.75 -9.42
C TRP A 60 -17.35 -26.00 -10.18
N ALA A 61 -16.37 -26.74 -9.66
CA ALA A 61 -15.99 -28.04 -10.21
C ALA A 61 -17.21 -28.97 -10.32
N LYS A 62 -18.03 -29.07 -9.27
CA LYS A 62 -19.28 -29.86 -9.29
C LYS A 62 -20.28 -29.39 -10.34
N LEU A 63 -20.43 -28.08 -10.52
CA LEU A 63 -21.33 -27.51 -11.53
C LEU A 63 -20.83 -27.79 -12.94
N VAL A 64 -19.53 -27.64 -13.18
CA VAL A 64 -18.89 -27.95 -14.47
C VAL A 64 -19.00 -29.45 -14.77
N ASP A 65 -18.73 -30.31 -13.79
CA ASP A 65 -18.85 -31.76 -13.93
C ASP A 65 -20.29 -32.17 -14.25
N HIS A 66 -21.27 -31.57 -13.57
CA HIS A 66 -22.68 -31.79 -13.84
C HIS A 66 -23.08 -31.33 -15.24
N ALA A 67 -22.72 -30.11 -15.63
CA ALA A 67 -23.01 -29.56 -16.95
C ALA A 67 -22.31 -30.35 -18.06
N ALA A 68 -21.11 -30.85 -17.82
CA ALA A 68 -20.39 -31.71 -18.75
C ALA A 68 -21.07 -33.08 -18.89
N ARG A 69 -21.59 -33.65 -17.79
CA ARG A 69 -22.37 -34.90 -17.83
C ARG A 69 -23.64 -34.74 -18.65
N VAL A 70 -24.45 -33.73 -18.34
CA VAL A 70 -25.70 -33.44 -19.08
C VAL A 70 -25.39 -33.17 -20.55
N GLY A 71 -24.33 -32.40 -20.84
CA GLY A 71 -23.87 -32.15 -22.22
C GLY A 71 -23.55 -33.45 -22.96
N ARG A 72 -22.82 -34.39 -22.34
CA ARG A 72 -22.51 -35.70 -22.95
C ARG A 72 -23.76 -36.55 -23.20
N GLU A 73 -24.70 -36.57 -22.26
CA GLU A 73 -25.96 -37.30 -22.39
C GLU A 73 -26.79 -36.74 -23.55
N ALA A 74 -26.90 -35.42 -23.65
CA ALA A 74 -27.60 -34.76 -24.75
C ALA A 74 -26.90 -34.98 -26.11
N ASP A 75 -25.56 -34.93 -26.15
CA ASP A 75 -24.78 -35.21 -27.36
C ASP A 75 -24.99 -36.66 -27.85
N ALA A 76 -25.05 -37.62 -26.93
CA ALA A 76 -25.31 -39.03 -27.23
C ALA A 76 -26.72 -39.24 -27.80
N GLU A 77 -27.72 -38.52 -27.29
CA GLU A 77 -29.09 -38.59 -27.82
C GLU A 77 -29.19 -37.94 -29.21
N LEU A 78 -28.55 -36.79 -29.43
CA LEU A 78 -28.48 -36.18 -30.77
C LEU A 78 -27.81 -37.13 -31.78
N LEU A 79 -26.74 -37.83 -31.37
CA LEU A 79 -26.10 -38.83 -32.21
C LEU A 79 -27.06 -39.98 -32.56
N ARG A 80 -27.86 -40.44 -31.59
CA ARG A 80 -28.87 -41.49 -31.81
C ARG A 80 -29.93 -41.03 -32.83
N ILE A 81 -30.45 -39.81 -32.67
CA ILE A 81 -31.46 -39.21 -33.56
C ILE A 81 -30.90 -39.05 -34.99
N CYS A 82 -29.70 -38.46 -35.14
CA CYS A 82 -29.10 -38.29 -36.46
C CYS A 82 -28.92 -39.62 -37.20
N LYS A 83 -28.50 -40.68 -36.48
CA LYS A 83 -28.38 -42.02 -37.07
C LYS A 83 -29.73 -42.60 -37.49
N ALA A 84 -30.78 -42.41 -36.69
CA ALA A 84 -32.11 -42.94 -36.98
C ALA A 84 -32.78 -42.25 -38.18
N GLU A 85 -32.59 -40.93 -38.31
CA GLU A 85 -33.22 -40.10 -39.35
C GLU A 85 -32.35 -39.96 -40.62
N GLY A 86 -31.16 -40.58 -40.67
CA GLY A 86 -30.24 -40.48 -41.80
C GLY A 86 -29.62 -39.10 -41.98
N ILE A 87 -29.54 -38.29 -40.92
CA ILE A 87 -28.90 -36.97 -40.94
C ILE A 87 -27.37 -37.16 -40.96
N PRO A 88 -26.63 -36.56 -41.92
CA PRO A 88 -25.18 -36.62 -41.94
C PRO A 88 -24.56 -36.09 -40.64
N LEU A 89 -23.56 -36.81 -40.09
CA LEU A 89 -23.00 -36.54 -38.76
C LEU A 89 -22.25 -35.20 -38.68
N GLU A 90 -21.75 -34.70 -39.80
CA GLU A 90 -21.14 -33.37 -39.93
C GLU A 90 -22.12 -32.23 -39.66
N ASN A 91 -23.42 -32.47 -39.84
CA ASN A 91 -24.49 -31.52 -39.57
C ASN A 91 -25.08 -31.66 -38.16
N ARG A 92 -24.54 -32.57 -37.35
CA ARG A 92 -25.03 -32.82 -35.99
C ARG A 92 -24.70 -31.62 -35.08
N PRO A 93 -25.70 -31.04 -34.39
CA PRO A 93 -25.45 -30.04 -33.36
C PRO A 93 -24.62 -30.63 -32.20
N SER A 94 -23.85 -29.78 -31.51
CA SER A 94 -23.11 -30.19 -30.32
C SER A 94 -23.36 -29.24 -29.16
N PHE A 95 -23.37 -29.79 -27.95
CA PHE A 95 -23.43 -28.99 -26.73
C PHE A 95 -22.03 -28.73 -26.18
N ARG A 96 -21.72 -27.45 -25.91
CA ARG A 96 -20.56 -27.07 -25.11
C ARG A 96 -21.03 -26.35 -23.87
N SER A 97 -20.60 -26.83 -22.71
CA SER A 97 -20.80 -26.15 -21.43
C SER A 97 -19.47 -25.63 -20.90
N GLY A 98 -19.49 -24.39 -20.45
CA GLY A 98 -18.34 -23.67 -19.93
C GLY A 98 -18.76 -22.26 -19.53
N PHE A 99 -17.96 -21.60 -18.70
CA PHE A 99 -18.21 -20.21 -18.33
C PHE A 99 -17.90 -19.30 -19.55
N VAL A 100 -18.91 -18.55 -20.01
CA VAL A 100 -18.87 -17.71 -21.23
C VAL A 100 -18.00 -16.47 -21.05
N ASP A 101 -18.06 -15.91 -19.85
CA ASP A 101 -17.20 -14.80 -19.45
C ASP A 101 -16.34 -15.31 -18.29
N ARG A 102 -15.04 -15.01 -18.31
CA ARG A 102 -14.20 -15.16 -17.12
C ARG A 102 -14.53 -14.07 -16.07
N GLY A 103 -15.70 -13.44 -16.19
CA GLY A 103 -16.24 -12.43 -15.30
C GLY A 103 -16.19 -12.94 -13.87
N ASP A 104 -15.46 -12.21 -13.02
CA ASP A 104 -15.20 -12.47 -11.60
C ASP A 104 -14.61 -13.85 -11.20
N TYR A 105 -14.59 -14.84 -12.10
CA TYR A 105 -14.33 -16.25 -11.80
C TYR A 105 -13.02 -16.78 -12.38
N SER A 106 -12.18 -15.96 -13.02
CA SER A 106 -10.77 -16.31 -13.21
C SER A 106 -10.01 -16.20 -11.90
N LEU A 107 -10.24 -17.17 -11.02
CA LEU A 107 -9.72 -17.28 -9.66
C LEU A 107 -8.24 -16.94 -9.54
N PRO A 108 -7.33 -17.35 -10.45
CA PRO A 108 -5.92 -17.01 -10.32
C PRO A 108 -5.64 -15.52 -10.53
N ALA A 109 -6.21 -14.92 -11.58
CA ALA A 109 -6.00 -13.50 -11.91
C ALA A 109 -6.65 -12.60 -10.86
N ARG A 110 -7.90 -12.92 -10.46
CA ARG A 110 -8.59 -12.17 -9.41
C ARG A 110 -7.90 -12.28 -8.05
N ARG A 111 -7.41 -13.47 -7.67
CA ARG A 111 -6.59 -13.62 -6.45
C ARG A 111 -5.30 -12.80 -6.52
N ALA A 112 -4.64 -12.76 -7.68
CA ALA A 112 -3.43 -11.97 -7.86
C ALA A 112 -3.72 -10.46 -7.74
N GLU A 113 -4.82 -9.98 -8.31
CA GLU A 113 -5.28 -8.60 -8.15
C GLU A 113 -5.58 -8.26 -6.69
N LEU A 114 -6.36 -9.10 -5.99
CA LEU A 114 -6.70 -8.87 -4.58
C LEU A 114 -5.47 -8.91 -3.68
N ARG A 115 -4.54 -9.83 -3.94
CA ARG A 115 -3.24 -9.89 -3.26
C ARG A 115 -2.45 -8.60 -3.46
N LYS A 116 -2.35 -8.13 -4.71
CA LYS A 116 -1.66 -6.87 -5.04
C LYS A 116 -2.31 -5.68 -4.33
N LEU A 117 -3.63 -5.59 -4.38
CA LEU A 117 -4.39 -4.53 -3.72
C LEU A 117 -4.17 -4.54 -2.20
N ALA A 118 -4.25 -5.71 -1.56
CA ALA A 118 -4.02 -5.86 -0.13
C ALA A 118 -2.59 -5.48 0.25
N ALA A 119 -1.58 -5.93 -0.50
CA ALA A 119 -0.19 -5.56 -0.30
C ALA A 119 -0.01 -4.03 -0.38
N SER A 120 -0.55 -3.38 -1.43
CA SER A 120 -0.46 -1.92 -1.57
C SER A 120 -1.12 -1.17 -0.41
N LYS A 121 -2.27 -1.63 0.08
CA LYS A 121 -2.94 -1.02 1.24
C LYS A 121 -2.14 -1.20 2.53
N ILE A 122 -1.57 -2.38 2.76
CA ILE A 122 -0.72 -2.66 3.92
C ILE A 122 0.54 -1.80 3.85
N ASP A 123 1.18 -1.68 2.69
CA ASP A 123 2.40 -0.88 2.51
C ASP A 123 2.15 0.60 2.78
N LEU A 124 1.02 1.14 2.32
CA LEU A 124 0.62 2.51 2.63
C LEU A 124 0.41 2.70 4.14
N ALA A 125 -0.35 1.82 4.77
CA ALA A 125 -0.58 1.88 6.21
C ALA A 125 0.71 1.76 7.05
N VAL A 126 1.68 0.95 6.59
CA VAL A 126 3.01 0.85 7.22
C VAL A 126 3.77 2.16 7.12
N LYS A 127 3.78 2.81 5.94
CA LYS A 127 4.45 4.09 5.76
C LYS A 127 3.85 5.16 6.66
N ASP A 128 2.52 5.24 6.71
CA ASP A 128 1.80 6.20 7.55
C ASP A 128 2.08 5.96 9.04
N ALA A 129 2.01 4.70 9.49
CA ALA A 129 2.29 4.36 10.89
C ALA A 129 3.75 4.66 11.29
N LYS A 130 4.72 4.36 10.43
CA LYS A 130 6.13 4.68 10.67
C LYS A 130 6.37 6.18 10.72
N LEU A 131 5.73 6.94 9.83
CA LEU A 131 5.79 8.40 9.84
C LEU A 131 5.19 8.98 11.13
N SER A 132 4.07 8.44 11.62
CA SER A 132 3.49 8.85 12.91
C SER A 132 4.46 8.59 14.08
N VAL A 133 5.16 7.45 14.09
CA VAL A 133 6.20 7.16 15.09
C VAL A 133 7.36 8.14 14.99
N GLU A 134 7.79 8.51 13.78
CA GLU A 134 8.87 9.49 13.57
C GLU A 134 8.49 10.89 14.02
N ARG A 135 7.27 11.34 13.69
CA ARG A 135 6.73 12.62 14.15
C ARG A 135 6.65 12.68 15.67
N TRP A 136 6.11 11.64 16.30
CA TRP A 136 6.08 11.51 17.75
C TRP A 136 7.50 11.56 18.34
N GLN A 137 8.44 10.78 17.80
CA GLN A 137 9.82 10.75 18.27
C GLN A 137 10.48 12.13 18.19
N ALA A 138 10.32 12.83 17.05
CA ALA A 138 10.87 14.16 16.84
C ALA A 138 10.26 15.17 17.81
N GLN A 139 8.93 15.19 17.95
CA GLN A 139 8.23 16.07 18.87
C GLN A 139 8.66 15.85 20.33
N THR A 140 8.69 14.60 20.80
CA THR A 140 9.12 14.30 22.17
C THR A 140 10.58 14.68 22.40
N GLN A 141 11.47 14.50 21.43
CA GLN A 141 12.86 14.95 21.56
C GLN A 141 12.96 16.48 21.60
N THR A 142 12.15 17.18 20.80
CA THR A 142 12.03 18.64 20.83
C THR A 142 11.54 19.15 22.19
N GLU A 143 10.52 18.52 22.77
CA GLU A 143 10.01 18.87 24.11
C GLU A 143 11.06 18.65 25.20
N LEU A 144 11.81 17.55 25.15
CA LEU A 144 12.92 17.28 26.07
C LEU A 144 14.05 18.31 25.93
N LEU A 145 14.29 18.84 24.72
CA LEU A 145 15.30 19.86 24.44
C LEU A 145 14.84 21.28 24.80
N ALA A 146 13.56 21.62 24.60
CA ALA A 146 13.02 22.96 24.84
C ALA A 146 13.19 23.40 26.30
N GLY A 147 13.12 22.45 27.25
CA GLY A 147 13.40 22.70 28.68
C GLY A 147 14.88 23.00 29.01
N LEU A 148 15.77 23.09 28.01
CA LEU A 148 17.21 23.31 28.14
C LEU A 148 17.67 24.61 27.48
N LEU A 149 16.82 25.24 26.65
CA LEU A 149 17.15 26.45 25.93
C LEU A 149 17.11 27.62 26.92
N GLY A 150 18.24 27.83 27.61
CA GLY A 150 18.42 28.93 28.55
C GLY A 150 18.63 30.28 27.85
N THR A 151 19.02 30.26 26.58
CA THR A 151 19.23 31.45 25.77
C THR A 151 18.10 31.62 24.75
N ASP A 152 17.71 32.86 24.49
CA ASP A 152 16.66 33.18 23.53
C ASP A 152 17.07 32.82 22.09
N ASP A 153 18.36 32.88 21.76
CA ASP A 153 18.92 32.41 20.48
C ASP A 153 18.67 30.92 20.24
N ALA A 154 18.81 30.10 21.28
CA ALA A 154 18.61 28.65 21.14
C ALA A 154 17.12 28.31 20.98
N LYS A 155 16.21 29.09 21.60
CA LYS A 155 14.75 29.00 21.38
C LYS A 155 14.37 29.44 19.97
N ALA A 156 14.93 30.55 19.49
CA ALA A 156 14.69 31.08 18.15
C ALA A 156 15.17 30.10 17.07
N PHE A 157 16.34 29.48 17.26
CA PHE A 157 16.86 28.45 16.35
C PHE A 157 15.94 27.24 16.24
N LEU A 158 15.43 26.73 17.37
CA LEU A 158 14.48 25.61 17.37
C LEU A 158 13.16 25.98 16.67
N ALA A 159 12.67 27.20 16.89
CA ALA A 159 11.45 27.71 16.24
C ALA A 159 11.61 27.94 14.73
N ALA A 160 12.83 28.15 14.25
CA ALA A 160 13.14 28.37 12.83
C ALA A 160 13.25 27.06 12.02
N LEU A 161 13.15 25.88 12.65
CA LEU A 161 13.20 24.61 11.92
C LEU A 161 12.00 24.49 10.96
N PRO A 162 12.24 24.24 9.66
CA PRO A 162 11.17 24.24 8.67
C PRO A 162 10.23 23.04 8.85
N SER A 163 8.94 23.26 8.66
CA SER A 163 7.95 22.17 8.61
C SER A 163 8.05 21.38 7.30
N PRO A 164 7.61 20.11 7.27
CA PRO A 164 7.52 19.35 6.02
C PRO A 164 6.72 20.08 4.93
N GLU A 165 5.67 20.81 5.29
CA GLU A 165 4.86 21.61 4.38
C GLU A 165 5.61 22.83 3.83
N ALA A 166 6.56 23.38 4.59
CA ALA A 166 7.47 24.42 4.11
C ALA A 166 8.56 23.86 3.17
N LEU A 167 8.96 22.59 3.36
CA LEU A 167 9.93 21.89 2.51
C LEU A 167 9.30 21.32 1.22
N LEU A 168 8.00 21.02 1.25
CA LEU A 168 7.21 20.53 0.12
C LEU A 168 5.90 21.33 0.00
N PRO A 169 5.96 22.59 -0.46
CA PRO A 169 4.75 23.38 -0.68
C PRO A 169 3.87 22.70 -1.72
N GLY A 170 2.56 22.63 -1.47
CA GLY A 170 1.60 22.09 -2.42
C GLY A 170 1.68 22.85 -3.76
N MET A 171 1.64 22.11 -4.87
CA MET A 171 1.65 22.74 -6.19
C MET A 171 0.38 23.55 -6.40
N THR A 172 0.54 24.82 -6.79
CA THR A 172 -0.56 25.68 -7.20
C THR A 172 -1.13 25.22 -8.54
N ALA A 173 -2.41 25.53 -8.82
CA ALA A 173 -3.03 25.24 -10.12
C ALA A 173 -2.19 25.79 -11.29
N LYS A 174 -1.62 26.98 -11.13
CA LYS A 174 -0.72 27.60 -12.11
C LYS A 174 0.55 26.79 -12.39
N GLN A 175 1.11 26.13 -11.37
CA GLN A 175 2.28 25.25 -11.54
C GLN A 175 1.90 23.92 -12.20
N ILE A 176 0.67 23.43 -11.97
CA ILE A 176 0.13 22.24 -12.64
C ILE A 176 -0.10 22.54 -14.12
N ASP A 177 -0.69 23.69 -14.45
CA ASP A 177 -0.91 24.12 -15.83
C ASP A 177 0.42 24.31 -16.57
N GLY A 178 1.41 24.91 -15.91
CA GLY A 178 2.77 25.05 -16.45
C GLY A 178 3.45 23.72 -16.75
N LEU A 179 3.21 22.65 -15.96
CA LEU A 179 3.72 21.30 -16.27
C LEU A 179 3.05 20.68 -17.50
N LEU A 180 1.76 20.95 -17.72
CA LEU A 180 1.03 20.50 -18.91
C LEU A 180 1.51 21.22 -20.17
N GLU A 181 1.85 22.51 -20.07
CA GLU A 181 2.46 23.29 -21.15
C GLU A 181 3.91 22.84 -21.45
N SER A 182 4.68 22.54 -20.39
CA SER A 182 6.08 22.07 -20.46
C SER A 182 6.23 20.67 -21.07
N ASN A 183 5.23 19.80 -20.88
CA ASN A 183 5.22 18.44 -21.43
C ASN A 183 5.05 18.40 -22.96
N SER A 184 4.81 19.53 -23.63
CA SER A 184 4.89 19.60 -25.09
C SER A 184 6.33 19.75 -25.62
N SER A 185 7.34 20.02 -24.77
CA SER A 185 8.66 20.46 -25.26
C SER A 185 9.92 19.90 -24.57
N VAL A 186 9.85 19.07 -23.51
CA VAL A 186 11.07 18.67 -22.74
C VAL A 186 11.27 17.14 -22.66
N LEU A 187 11.32 16.48 -23.82
CA LEU A 187 12.12 15.26 -24.02
C LEU A 187 13.31 15.56 -24.97
N ARG A 188 13.91 16.75 -24.85
CA ARG A 188 15.26 17.01 -25.39
C ARG A 188 16.25 17.02 -24.23
N LEU A 189 16.88 15.87 -24.08
CA LEU A 189 18.16 15.68 -23.44
C LEU A 189 19.16 16.71 -24.00
N VAL A 190 19.47 17.77 -23.26
CA VAL A 190 20.63 18.62 -23.53
C VAL A 190 21.76 18.13 -22.62
N MET A 191 22.54 17.20 -23.16
CA MET A 191 23.98 17.16 -22.93
C MET A 191 24.57 18.48 -23.42
N ASN A 192 25.44 19.10 -22.61
CA ASN A 192 26.42 20.15 -22.91
C ASN A 192 26.02 21.26 -23.90
N ASP A 193 25.79 22.48 -23.40
CA ASP A 193 26.75 23.58 -23.55
C ASP A 193 26.17 24.89 -22.95
N SER A 194 26.91 25.46 -22.00
CA SER A 194 26.78 26.85 -21.51
C SER A 194 27.97 27.01 -20.56
N THR A 195 28.95 27.90 -20.73
CA THR A 195 28.98 29.25 -21.34
C THR A 195 30.47 29.61 -21.52
N GLY A 196 30.93 30.23 -22.63
CA GLY A 196 30.72 31.65 -22.95
C GLY A 196 31.52 32.54 -21.98
N THR A 197 32.78 32.89 -22.30
CA THR A 197 33.27 34.16 -22.90
C THR A 197 33.37 35.37 -21.94
N ASP A 198 34.61 35.87 -21.87
CA ASP A 198 35.11 37.26 -21.75
C ASP A 198 34.86 38.10 -20.49
N ASP A 199 35.94 38.60 -19.88
CA ASP A 199 36.33 40.02 -19.95
C ASP A 199 37.74 40.31 -19.35
N GLU A 200 38.43 41.27 -19.98
CA GLU A 200 39.78 41.88 -19.79
C GLU A 200 41.03 41.22 -20.42
#